data_AF-A0A3S1AMZ3-F1
#
_entry.id   AF-A0A3S1AMZ3-F1
#
_cell.length_a   1.000
_cell.length_b   1.000
_cell.length_c   1.000
_cell.angle_alpha   90.00
_cell.angle_beta   90.00
_cell.angle_gamma   90.00
#
_symmetry.space_group_name_H-M   'P 1'
#
loop_
_entity.id
_entity.type
_entity.pdbx_description
1 polymer ?
#
loop_
_entity_poly.entity_id
_entity_poly.type
_entity_poly.pdbx_seq_one_letter_code
_entity_poly.pdbx_strand_id
1 'polypeptide(L)'
;MSFEKFEILKDRLRNFVHVNSQDYEELRDNLDDPEAGEVRAIFQAEWRELMAGALSRSEYEALTDDEFEDDAEYQAYLAAIYGYLFEGGAYPARG
;
A
#
# COMPACT_ATOMS: atom_id res chain seq x y z
N MET A 1 13.08 8.43 -17.89
CA MET A 1 13.20 7.06 -17.37
C MET A 1 12.38 6.92 -16.09
N SER A 2 11.04 7.00 -16.15
CA SER A 2 10.16 6.82 -14.97
C SER A 2 9.37 5.51 -14.99
N PHE A 3 9.36 4.80 -16.12
CA PHE A 3 8.63 3.52 -16.27
C PHE A 3 9.21 2.37 -15.43
N GLU A 4 10.53 2.32 -15.21
CA GLU A 4 11.15 1.24 -14.42
C GLU A 4 10.77 1.30 -12.93
N LYS A 5 10.71 2.49 -12.32
CA LYS A 5 10.32 2.60 -10.90
C LYS A 5 8.86 2.21 -10.67
N PHE A 6 7.97 2.56 -11.60
CA PHE A 6 6.55 2.24 -11.54
C PHE A 6 6.28 0.74 -11.74
N GLU A 7 6.96 0.10 -12.68
CA GLU A 7 6.85 -1.36 -12.85
C GLU A 7 7.50 -2.12 -11.70
N ILE A 8 8.57 -1.61 -11.09
CA ILE A 8 9.13 -2.16 -9.84
C ILE A 8 8.17 -1.97 -8.66
N LEU A 9 7.51 -0.82 -8.54
CA LEU A 9 6.50 -0.57 -7.53
C LEU A 9 5.31 -1.51 -7.71
N LYS A 10 4.84 -1.68 -8.96
CA LYS A 10 3.82 -2.67 -9.30
C LYS A 10 4.28 -4.08 -9.03
N ASP A 11 5.49 -4.49 -9.37
CA ASP A 11 5.96 -5.86 -9.08
C ASP A 11 6.23 -6.07 -7.60
N ARG A 12 6.57 -5.02 -6.84
CA ARG A 12 6.69 -5.09 -5.38
C ARG A 12 5.32 -5.16 -4.73
N LEU A 13 4.39 -4.27 -5.08
CA LEU A 13 2.99 -4.34 -4.64
C LEU A 13 2.34 -5.63 -5.12
N ARG A 14 2.59 -6.10 -6.34
CA ARG A 14 2.02 -7.34 -6.88
C ARG A 14 2.66 -8.55 -6.22
N ASN A 15 3.97 -8.65 -6.01
CA ASN A 15 4.53 -9.75 -5.20
C ASN A 15 4.03 -9.73 -3.75
N PHE A 16 3.81 -8.56 -3.18
CA PHE A 16 3.40 -8.39 -1.80
C PHE A 16 1.89 -8.64 -1.59
N VAL A 17 1.06 -8.15 -2.51
CA VAL A 17 -0.38 -8.40 -2.61
C VAL A 17 -0.65 -9.81 -3.15
N HIS A 18 0.24 -10.47 -3.89
CA HIS A 18 0.01 -11.83 -4.38
C HIS A 18 0.50 -12.93 -3.41
N VAL A 19 1.39 -12.60 -2.46
CA VAL A 19 1.79 -13.52 -1.39
C VAL A 19 0.91 -13.35 -0.13
N ASN A 20 0.40 -12.15 0.17
CA ASN A 20 -0.37 -11.85 1.41
C ASN A 20 -1.55 -10.86 1.21
N SER A 21 -2.33 -10.98 0.13
CA SER A 21 -3.22 -9.91 -0.42
C SER A 21 -4.08 -9.08 0.52
N GLN A 22 -4.44 -9.57 1.71
CA GLN A 22 -5.33 -8.84 2.61
C GLN A 22 -4.97 -9.01 4.08
N ASP A 23 -3.78 -9.56 4.39
CA ASP A 23 -3.35 -9.66 5.78
C ASP A 23 -2.44 -8.49 6.14
N TYR A 24 -3.07 -7.32 6.31
CA TYR A 24 -2.33 -6.15 6.78
C TYR A 24 -1.75 -6.37 8.18
N GLU A 25 -2.33 -7.26 8.98
CA GLU A 25 -1.85 -7.62 10.31
C GLU A 25 -0.51 -8.35 10.24
N GLU A 26 -0.43 -9.43 9.46
CA GLU A 26 0.85 -10.13 9.22
C GLU A 26 1.90 -9.18 8.64
N LEU A 27 1.48 -8.29 7.75
CA LEU A 27 2.40 -7.30 7.21
C LEU A 27 2.94 -6.36 8.28
N ARG A 28 2.05 -5.80 9.11
CA ARG A 28 2.46 -4.90 10.17
C ARG A 28 3.44 -5.59 11.11
N ASP A 29 3.15 -6.83 11.49
CA ASP A 29 4.02 -7.62 12.36
C ASP A 29 5.42 -7.80 11.74
N ASN A 30 5.50 -8.12 10.44
CA ASN A 30 6.76 -8.22 9.71
C ASN A 30 7.52 -6.88 9.64
N LEU A 31 6.81 -5.76 9.51
CA LEU A 31 7.39 -4.42 9.45
C LEU A 31 7.77 -3.85 10.82
N ASP A 32 7.22 -4.41 11.91
CA ASP A 32 7.52 -4.05 13.29
C ASP A 32 8.70 -4.88 13.85
N ASP A 33 9.20 -5.87 13.11
CA ASP A 33 10.43 -6.58 13.44
C ASP A 33 11.62 -5.60 13.55
N PRO A 34 12.41 -5.64 14.65
CA PRO A 34 13.57 -4.78 14.83
C PRO A 34 14.61 -4.83 13.70
N GLU A 35 14.74 -5.98 13.01
CA GLU A 35 15.66 -6.18 11.89
C GLU A 35 15.09 -5.62 10.57
N ALA A 36 13.78 -5.34 10.50
CA ALA A 36 13.11 -4.84 9.29
C ALA A 36 13.14 -3.32 9.12
N GLY A 37 13.91 -2.58 9.95
CA GLY A 37 13.90 -1.10 9.96
C GLY A 37 14.18 -0.43 8.61
N GLU A 38 15.11 -0.97 7.81
CA GLU A 38 15.40 -0.47 6.46
C GLU A 38 14.23 -0.73 5.50
N VAL A 39 13.67 -1.95 5.55
CA VAL A 39 12.53 -2.36 4.74
C VAL A 39 11.30 -1.52 5.07
N ARG A 40 11.05 -1.27 6.35
CA ARG A 40 9.98 -0.39 6.84
C ARG A 40 10.10 1.02 6.29
N ALA A 41 11.30 1.60 6.32
CA ALA A 41 11.53 2.95 5.81
C ALA A 41 11.29 3.05 4.29
N ILE A 42 11.72 2.04 3.52
CA ILE A 42 11.45 1.95 2.08
C ILE A 42 9.94 1.86 1.86
N PHE A 43 9.26 0.92 2.53
CA PHE A 43 7.83 0.70 2.34
C PHE A 43 7.01 1.95 2.69
N GLN A 44 7.39 2.66 3.76
CA GLN A 44 6.76 3.90 4.17
C GLN A 44 6.92 5.02 3.12
N ALA A 45 8.08 5.13 2.48
CA ALA A 45 8.33 6.13 1.45
C ALA A 45 7.55 5.82 0.17
N GLU A 46 7.57 4.57 -0.29
CA GLU A 46 6.85 4.11 -1.48
C GLU A 46 5.33 4.30 -1.31
N TRP A 47 4.79 4.01 -0.11
CA TRP A 47 3.37 4.26 0.17
C TRP A 47 3.00 5.74 0.13
N ARG A 48 3.89 6.63 0.58
CA ARG A 48 3.67 8.08 0.47
C ARG A 48 3.66 8.55 -0.98
N GLU A 49 4.49 7.97 -1.84
CA GLU A 49 4.43 8.26 -3.28
C GLU A 49 3.10 7.80 -3.88
N LEU A 50 2.59 6.64 -3.47
CA LEU A 50 1.27 6.14 -3.87
C LEU A 50 0.14 7.11 -3.47
N MET A 51 0.10 7.55 -2.22
CA MET A 51 -0.86 8.55 -1.74
C MET A 51 -0.70 9.93 -2.42
N ALA A 52 0.51 10.27 -2.88
CA ALA A 52 0.74 11.49 -3.65
C ALA A 52 0.23 11.40 -5.11
N GLY A 53 -0.36 10.27 -5.51
CA GLY A 53 -0.94 10.07 -6.83
C GLY A 53 0.00 9.38 -7.83
N ALA A 54 1.01 8.64 -7.35
CA ALA A 54 1.85 7.81 -8.22
C ALA A 54 1.06 6.71 -8.96
N LEU A 55 -0.13 6.35 -8.46
CA LEU A 55 -1.09 5.46 -9.09
C LEU A 55 -2.49 6.06 -8.98
N SER A 56 -3.19 6.22 -10.10
CA SER A 56 -4.59 6.64 -10.09
C SER A 56 -5.51 5.52 -9.57
N ARG A 57 -6.70 5.89 -9.10
CA ARG A 57 -7.74 4.93 -8.70
C ARG A 57 -7.98 3.87 -9.79
N SER A 58 -8.23 4.31 -11.03
CA SER A 58 -8.51 3.40 -12.14
C SER A 58 -7.36 2.43 -12.44
N GLU A 59 -6.12 2.84 -12.24
CA GLU A 59 -4.97 1.94 -12.42
C GLU A 59 -4.85 0.94 -11.27
N TYR A 60 -5.19 1.35 -10.04
CA TYR A 60 -5.24 0.47 -8.88
C TYR A 60 -6.35 -0.59 -9.03
N GLU A 61 -7.56 -0.18 -9.39
CA GLU A 61 -8.70 -1.07 -9.65
C GLU A 61 -8.42 -2.04 -10.81
N ALA A 62 -7.69 -1.61 -11.83
CA ALA A 62 -7.29 -2.51 -12.93
C ALA A 62 -6.24 -3.56 -12.53
N LEU A 63 -5.55 -3.36 -11.39
CA LEU A 63 -4.48 -4.23 -10.89
C LEU A 63 -4.93 -5.11 -9.73
N THR A 64 -6.09 -4.83 -9.15
CA THR A 64 -6.61 -5.46 -7.93
C THR A 64 -8.07 -5.86 -8.12
N ASP A 65 -8.65 -6.56 -7.15
CA ASP A 65 -10.09 -6.84 -7.13
C ASP A 65 -10.86 -5.77 -6.32
N ASP A 66 -10.21 -4.67 -5.92
CA ASP A 66 -10.83 -3.57 -5.20
C ASP A 66 -11.54 -2.63 -6.18
N GLU A 67 -12.70 -2.09 -5.76
CA GLU A 67 -13.47 -1.09 -6.48
C GLU A 67 -13.77 0.08 -5.51
N PHE A 68 -13.66 1.32 -6.00
CA PHE A 68 -13.93 2.54 -5.22
C PHE A 68 -14.92 3.44 -5.96
N GLU A 69 -15.89 4.01 -5.24
CA GLU A 69 -16.91 4.92 -5.76
C GLU A 69 -16.27 6.16 -6.40
N ASP A 70 -15.29 6.74 -5.72
CA ASP A 70 -14.57 7.92 -6.19
C ASP A 70 -13.10 7.96 -5.74
N ASP A 71 -12.37 8.95 -6.24
CA ASP A 71 -10.96 9.14 -5.88
C ASP A 71 -10.78 9.47 -4.38
N ALA A 72 -11.79 10.04 -3.71
CA ALA A 72 -11.70 10.38 -2.30
C ALA A 72 -11.78 9.13 -1.42
N GLU A 73 -12.62 8.16 -1.76
CA GLU A 73 -12.69 6.85 -1.12
C GLU A 73 -11.38 6.08 -1.30
N TYR A 74 -10.86 6.06 -2.54
CA TYR A 74 -9.54 5.47 -2.83
C TYR A 74 -8.44 6.10 -1.96
N GLN A 75 -8.37 7.43 -1.89
CA GLN A 75 -7.37 8.12 -1.08
C GLN A 75 -7.57 7.87 0.43
N ALA A 76 -8.82 7.81 0.90
CA ALA A 76 -9.12 7.49 2.28
C ALA A 76 -8.68 6.06 2.65
N TYR A 77 -8.89 5.10 1.75
CA TYR A 77 -8.43 3.73 1.91
C TYR A 77 -6.90 3.63 2.00
N LEU A 78 -6.18 4.27 1.07
CA LEU A 78 -4.71 4.31 1.12
C LEU A 78 -4.19 4.96 2.42
N ALA A 79 -4.82 6.03 2.86
CA ALA A 79 -4.46 6.71 4.12
C ALA A 79 -4.75 5.83 5.35
N ALA A 80 -5.85 5.07 5.34
CA ALA A 80 -6.19 4.17 6.43
C ALA A 80 -5.18 3.02 6.57
N ILE A 81 -4.75 2.42 5.46
CA ILE A 81 -3.69 1.41 5.48
C ILE A 81 -2.37 2.01 5.96
N TYR A 82 -2.00 3.20 5.47
CA TYR A 82 -0.79 3.89 5.93
C TYR A 82 -0.79 4.10 7.44
N GLY A 83 -1.90 4.62 7.98
CA GLY A 83 -2.06 4.84 9.41
C GLY A 83 -1.94 3.53 10.20
N TYR A 84 -2.57 2.46 9.71
CA TYR A 84 -2.49 1.15 10.35
C TYR A 84 -1.06 0.58 10.40
N LEU A 85 -0.35 0.60 9.27
CA LEU A 85 0.99 0.02 9.15
C LEU A 85 2.06 0.85 9.87
N PHE A 86 1.94 2.19 9.83
CA PHE A 86 3.05 3.07 10.22
C PHE A 86 2.80 3.95 11.43
N GLU A 87 1.54 4.24 11.76
CA GLU A 87 1.19 5.24 12.78
C GLU A 87 0.42 4.63 13.98
N GLY A 88 0.20 3.31 13.97
CA GLY A 88 -0.57 2.62 15.01
C GLY A 88 -2.07 2.90 14.93
N GLY A 89 -2.57 3.25 13.74
CA GLY A 89 -3.99 3.43 13.45
C GLY A 89 -4.80 2.14 13.57
N ALA A 90 -6.12 2.26 13.44
CA ALA A 90 -7.02 1.12 13.41
C ALA A 90 -6.91 0.37 12.07
N TYR A 91 -7.21 -0.94 12.10
CA TYR A 91 -7.30 -1.75 10.88
C TYR A 91 -8.31 -1.12 9.92
N PRO A 92 -7.98 -0.95 8.62
CA PRO A 92 -8.89 -0.38 7.65
C PRO A 92 -10.10 -1.31 7.48
N ALA A 93 -11.26 -0.91 7.99
CA ALA A 93 -12.50 -1.61 7.70
C ALA A 93 -12.90 -1.32 6.25
N ARG A 94 -13.15 -2.35 5.45
CA ARG A 94 -13.87 -2.16 4.18
C ARG A 94 -15.28 -1.65 4.51
N GLY A 95 -15.64 -0.50 3.95
CA GLY A 95 -16.99 0.07 4.03
C GLY A 95 -18.01 -0.83 3.35
#